data_AF-A0A961IVF2-F1
#
_entry.id   AF-A0A961IVF2-F1
#
_cell.length_a   1.000
_cell.length_b   1.000
_cell.length_c   1.000
_cell.angle_alpha   90.00
_cell.angle_beta   90.00
_cell.angle_gamma   90.00
#
_symmetry.space_group_name_H-M   'P 1'
#
loop_
_entity.id
_entity.type
_entity.pdbx_description
1 polymer ?
#
loop_
_entity_poly.entity_id
_entity_poly.type
_entity_poly.pdbx_seq_one_letter_code
_entity_poly.pdbx_strand_id
1 'polypeptide(L)'
;MGETREVEMDRDAPRGTGRRLRDGLVAGLATAMVVACILWNLDAPIRLGFAVLTQQYMAFQLGLALALAYIRFGWRGGDKPGIGLVDGLIALVAFATLMYTAWDFAWLLSEQSYRPWQITVIGAVVVLAVMEGVRRRAGLMLFSIVGLFLVYALFADKVPGRLIGKALSPERLVQYVGFDPNAVFSTPLAVGTIIVLLFVFFGQL
;
A
#
# COMPACT_ATOMS: atom_id res chain seq x y z
N MET A 1 21.64 -47.86 9.18
CA MET A 1 22.37 -46.90 8.33
C MET A 1 21.57 -46.59 7.05
N GLY A 2 20.25 -46.33 7.18
CA GLY A 2 19.32 -46.23 6.03
C GLY A 2 18.21 -45.20 6.13
N GLU A 3 18.04 -44.50 7.27
CA GLU A 3 16.92 -43.55 7.47
C GLU A 3 17.26 -42.09 7.14
N THR A 4 18.51 -41.75 6.85
CA THR A 4 18.93 -40.36 6.57
C THR A 4 18.81 -39.94 5.10
N ARG A 5 18.36 -40.83 4.20
CA ARG A 5 18.29 -40.53 2.74
C ARG A 5 16.93 -40.06 2.23
N GLU A 6 15.84 -40.22 2.98
CA GLU A 6 14.51 -39.80 2.51
C GLU A 6 14.16 -38.34 2.85
N VAL A 7 14.82 -37.72 3.83
CA VAL A 7 14.54 -36.33 4.23
C VAL A 7 15.23 -35.28 3.32
N GLU A 8 16.25 -35.69 2.56
CA GLU A 8 16.99 -34.80 1.65
C GLU A 8 16.36 -34.72 0.24
N MET A 9 15.35 -35.56 -0.08
CA MET A 9 14.89 -35.78 -1.46
C MET A 9 13.51 -35.20 -1.81
N ASP A 10 13.02 -34.22 -1.05
CA ASP A 10 11.80 -33.44 -1.37
C ASP A 10 12.04 -31.92 -1.29
N ARG A 11 13.20 -31.45 -1.75
CA ARG A 11 13.50 -30.00 -1.86
C ARG A 11 13.45 -29.44 -3.28
N ASP A 12 13.29 -30.30 -4.28
CA ASP A 12 13.29 -29.92 -5.71
C ASP A 12 12.05 -30.42 -6.46
N ALA A 13 10.86 -30.33 -5.85
CA ALA A 13 9.64 -30.30 -6.64
C ALA A 13 9.74 -29.13 -7.64
N PRO A 14 9.56 -29.35 -8.95
CA PRO A 14 9.70 -28.29 -9.94
C PRO A 14 8.72 -27.17 -9.60
N ARG A 15 9.26 -26.07 -9.05
CA ARG A 15 8.48 -24.88 -8.68
C ARG A 15 7.68 -24.49 -9.92
N GLY A 16 6.37 -24.71 -9.90
CA GLY A 16 5.52 -24.44 -11.05
C GLY A 16 5.81 -23.05 -11.62
N THR A 17 5.82 -22.90 -12.94
CA THR A 17 6.22 -21.67 -13.66
C THR A 17 5.58 -20.40 -13.05
N GLY A 18 4.31 -20.47 -12.65
CA GLY A 18 3.61 -19.37 -11.98
C GLY A 18 4.17 -18.95 -10.62
N ARG A 19 4.76 -19.87 -9.85
CA ARG A 19 5.42 -19.59 -8.56
C ARG A 19 6.76 -18.87 -8.78
N ARG A 20 7.55 -19.33 -9.76
CA ARG A 20 8.83 -18.69 -10.13
C ARG A 20 8.62 -17.27 -10.66
N LEU A 21 7.64 -17.07 -11.55
CA LEU A 21 7.31 -15.74 -12.06
C LEU A 21 6.88 -14.80 -10.93
N ARG A 22 6.01 -15.27 -10.03
CA ARG A 22 5.58 -14.48 -8.88
C ARG A 22 6.76 -14.13 -7.97
N ASP A 23 7.59 -15.10 -7.62
CA ASP A 23 8.72 -14.86 -6.72
C ASP A 23 9.72 -13.86 -7.34
N GLY A 24 9.93 -13.92 -8.66
CA GLY A 24 10.71 -12.92 -9.41
C GLY A 24 10.08 -11.52 -9.39
N LEU A 25 8.76 -11.41 -9.60
CA LEU A 25 8.06 -10.12 -9.54
C LEU A 25 8.07 -9.53 -8.12
N VAL A 26 7.82 -10.35 -7.10
CA VAL A 26 7.87 -9.93 -5.70
C VAL A 26 9.26 -9.46 -5.34
N ALA A 27 10.31 -10.19 -5.74
CA ALA A 27 11.69 -9.78 -5.54
C ALA A 27 11.97 -8.45 -6.24
N GLY A 28 11.57 -8.30 -7.52
CA GLY A 28 11.76 -7.06 -8.26
C GLY A 28 11.09 -5.84 -7.62
N LEU A 29 9.83 -5.98 -7.19
CA LEU A 29 9.11 -4.91 -6.48
C LEU A 29 9.74 -4.59 -5.13
N ALA A 30 10.12 -5.60 -4.34
CA ALA A 30 10.79 -5.39 -3.06
C ALA A 30 12.15 -4.71 -3.22
N THR A 31 12.94 -5.12 -4.23
CA THR A 31 14.20 -4.46 -4.56
C THR A 31 13.98 -3.01 -4.95
N ALA A 32 12.98 -2.72 -5.80
CA ALA A 32 12.64 -1.34 -6.18
C ALA A 32 12.26 -0.49 -4.95
N MET A 33 11.48 -1.03 -4.02
CA MET A 33 11.12 -0.38 -2.76
C MET A 33 12.35 0.01 -1.93
N VAL A 34 13.30 -0.92 -1.77
CA VAL A 34 14.51 -0.70 -0.98
C VAL A 34 15.45 0.28 -1.66
N VAL A 35 15.66 0.13 -2.97
CA VAL A 35 16.50 1.05 -3.75
C VAL A 35 15.94 2.47 -3.69
N ALA A 36 14.63 2.64 -3.89
CA ALA A 36 13.98 3.95 -3.77
C ALA A 36 14.15 4.54 -2.36
N CYS A 37 14.04 3.71 -1.31
CA CYS A 37 14.26 4.13 0.07
C CYS A 37 15.69 4.62 0.33
N ILE A 38 16.70 3.92 -0.18
CA ILE A 38 18.11 4.33 -0.07
C ILE A 38 18.35 5.63 -0.83
N LEU A 39 17.86 5.73 -2.07
CA LEU A 39 17.99 6.94 -2.89
C LEU A 39 17.34 8.16 -2.23
N TRP A 40 16.17 7.97 -1.63
CA TRP A 40 15.48 9.01 -0.88
C TRP A 40 16.30 9.48 0.33
N ASN A 41 16.82 8.54 1.15
CA ASN A 41 17.62 8.85 2.33
C ASN A 41 18.99 9.46 2.01
N LEU A 42 19.50 9.29 0.79
CA LEU A 42 20.72 9.95 0.31
C LEU A 42 20.46 11.37 -0.23
N ASP A 43 19.22 11.85 -0.15
CA ASP A 43 18.76 13.08 -0.81
C ASP A 43 19.07 13.10 -2.31
N ALA A 44 19.14 11.92 -2.95
CA ALA A 44 19.53 11.81 -4.35
C ALA A 44 18.64 12.63 -5.30
N PRO A 45 17.31 12.67 -5.16
CA PRO A 45 16.46 13.51 -6.02
C PRO A 45 16.85 14.99 -5.95
N ILE A 46 17.08 15.51 -4.75
CA ILE A 46 17.45 16.91 -4.52
C ILE A 46 18.85 17.19 -5.09
N ARG A 47 19.81 16.27 -4.90
CA ARG A 47 21.16 16.39 -5.45
C ARG A 47 21.20 16.36 -6.98
N LEU A 48 20.25 15.67 -7.61
CA LEU A 48 20.08 15.62 -9.05
C LEU A 48 19.32 16.84 -9.62
N GLY A 49 18.90 17.78 -8.77
CA GLY A 49 18.20 19.00 -9.17
C GLY A 49 16.68 18.84 -9.29
N PHE A 50 16.11 17.72 -8.85
CA PHE A 50 14.66 17.50 -8.84
C PHE A 50 14.05 17.83 -7.47
N ALA A 51 13.04 18.70 -7.47
CA ALA A 51 12.23 18.98 -6.28
C ALA A 51 11.07 17.99 -6.20
N VAL A 52 11.25 16.87 -5.48
CA VAL A 52 10.22 15.86 -5.27
C VAL A 52 9.59 16.05 -3.90
N LEU A 53 8.26 16.13 -3.83
CA LEU A 53 7.54 16.19 -2.56
C LEU A 53 7.63 14.86 -1.81
N THR A 54 7.73 14.90 -0.49
CA THR A 54 7.75 13.69 0.35
C THR A 54 6.51 12.82 0.11
N GLN A 55 5.36 13.43 -0.14
CA GLN A 55 4.11 12.72 -0.44
C GLN A 55 4.17 11.98 -1.78
N GLN A 56 4.91 12.47 -2.78
CA GLN A 56 5.14 11.75 -4.04
C GLN A 56 5.90 10.44 -3.77
N TYR A 57 6.94 10.51 -2.95
CA TYR A 57 7.68 9.33 -2.52
C TYR A 57 6.81 8.36 -1.72
N MET A 58 6.00 8.86 -0.78
CA MET A 58 5.07 8.03 -0.02
C MET A 58 4.02 7.35 -0.91
N ALA A 59 3.44 8.06 -1.88
CA ALA A 59 2.50 7.50 -2.84
C ALA A 59 3.16 6.42 -3.71
N PHE A 60 4.38 6.67 -4.17
CA PHE A 60 5.18 5.70 -4.90
C PHE A 60 5.39 4.41 -4.08
N GLN A 61 5.84 4.56 -2.84
CA GLN A 61 6.15 3.43 -1.96
C GLN A 61 4.89 2.66 -1.53
N LEU A 62 3.78 3.36 -1.28
CA LEU A 62 2.49 2.73 -1.00
C LEU A 62 1.99 1.93 -2.20
N GLY A 63 2.17 2.44 -3.42
CA GLY A 63 1.81 1.74 -4.65
C GLY A 63 2.55 0.41 -4.78
N LEU A 64 3.86 0.43 -4.58
CA LEU A 64 4.68 -0.79 -4.58
C LEU A 64 4.29 -1.75 -3.44
N ALA A 65 4.06 -1.23 -2.24
CA ALA A 65 3.67 -2.04 -1.08
C ALA A 65 2.34 -2.75 -1.30
N LEU A 66 1.33 -2.06 -1.86
CA LEU A 66 0.05 -2.68 -2.21
C LEU A 66 0.23 -3.69 -3.32
N ALA A 67 0.93 -3.36 -4.41
CA ALA A 67 1.18 -4.32 -5.49
C ALA A 67 1.80 -5.62 -4.96
N LEU A 68 2.84 -5.50 -4.13
CA LEU A 68 3.49 -6.62 -3.46
C LEU A 68 2.51 -7.38 -2.56
N ALA A 69 1.72 -6.69 -1.75
CA ALA A 69 0.76 -7.31 -0.85
C ALA A 69 -0.27 -8.18 -1.59
N TYR A 70 -0.82 -7.69 -2.71
CA TYR A 70 -1.83 -8.43 -3.49
C TYR A 70 -1.22 -9.55 -4.35
N ILE A 71 0.02 -9.39 -4.83
CA ILE A 71 0.73 -10.45 -5.58
C ILE A 71 1.18 -11.58 -4.66
N ARG A 72 1.63 -11.24 -3.44
CA ARG A 72 2.15 -12.21 -2.47
C ARG A 72 1.03 -12.93 -1.72
N PHE A 73 0.06 -12.18 -1.19
CA PHE A 73 -0.93 -12.70 -0.26
C PHE A 73 -2.29 -12.88 -0.91
N GLY A 74 -2.85 -14.08 -0.73
CA GLY A 74 -4.17 -14.41 -1.21
C GLY A 74 -5.32 -13.77 -0.43
N TRP A 75 -6.54 -13.99 -0.91
CA TRP A 75 -7.79 -13.54 -0.26
C TRP A 75 -7.94 -13.97 1.22
N ARG A 76 -7.38 -15.14 1.57
CA ARG A 76 -7.38 -15.71 2.93
C ARG A 76 -6.16 -15.30 3.77
N GLY A 77 -5.28 -14.44 3.26
CA GLY A 77 -4.05 -13.99 3.94
C GLY A 77 -2.86 -14.95 3.87
N GLY A 78 -3.07 -16.20 3.41
CA GLY A 78 -1.99 -17.17 3.20
C GLY A 78 -1.18 -16.94 1.92
N ASP A 79 0.05 -17.46 1.91
CA ASP A 79 0.91 -17.51 0.72
C ASP A 79 0.25 -18.41 -0.35
N LYS A 80 0.03 -17.85 -1.54
CA LYS A 80 -0.51 -18.61 -2.68
C LYS A 80 0.58 -19.45 -3.35
N PRO A 81 0.24 -20.34 -4.30
CA PRO A 81 1.22 -20.93 -5.22
C PRO A 81 1.41 -20.12 -6.53
N GLY A 82 0.49 -19.19 -6.87
CA GLY A 82 0.57 -18.38 -8.10
C GLY A 82 -0.27 -17.09 -8.02
N ILE A 83 -0.22 -16.28 -9.08
CA ILE A 83 -0.96 -15.00 -9.19
C ILE A 83 -2.39 -15.29 -9.63
N GLY A 84 -3.38 -14.97 -8.78
CA GLY A 84 -4.78 -14.99 -9.19
C GLY A 84 -5.08 -13.78 -10.08
N LEU A 85 -5.82 -13.98 -11.18
CA LEU A 85 -6.16 -12.90 -12.12
C LEU A 85 -6.81 -11.68 -11.43
N VAL A 86 -7.73 -11.93 -10.50
CA VAL A 86 -8.42 -10.87 -9.75
C VAL A 86 -7.45 -10.10 -8.86
N ASP A 87 -6.56 -10.79 -8.14
CA ASP A 87 -5.59 -10.12 -7.26
C ASP A 87 -4.54 -9.35 -8.08
N GLY A 88 -4.12 -9.90 -9.22
CA GLY A 88 -3.23 -9.22 -10.16
C GLY A 88 -3.87 -7.96 -10.75
N LEU A 89 -5.16 -8.00 -11.08
CA LEU A 89 -5.88 -6.83 -11.57
C LEU A 89 -6.02 -5.76 -10.48
N ILE A 90 -6.37 -6.13 -9.25
CA ILE A 90 -6.45 -5.18 -8.13
C ILE A 90 -5.08 -4.58 -7.84
N ALA A 91 -4.02 -5.41 -7.85
CA ALA A 91 -2.64 -4.95 -7.69
C ALA A 91 -2.27 -3.92 -8.78
N LEU A 92 -2.61 -4.22 -10.04
CA LEU A 92 -2.32 -3.35 -11.17
C LEU A 92 -3.09 -2.03 -11.07
N VAL A 93 -4.38 -2.06 -10.74
CA VAL A 93 -5.20 -0.85 -10.59
C VAL A 93 -4.70 0.02 -9.44
N ALA A 94 -4.42 -0.58 -8.28
CA ALA A 94 -3.89 0.15 -7.12
C ALA A 94 -2.51 0.76 -7.44
N PHE A 95 -1.63 -0.03 -8.08
CA PHE A 95 -0.31 0.42 -8.48
C PHE A 95 -0.38 1.57 -9.49
N ALA A 96 -1.16 1.42 -10.56
CA ALA A 96 -1.30 2.44 -11.60
C ALA A 96 -1.90 3.75 -11.03
N THR A 97 -2.89 3.63 -10.16
CA THR A 97 -3.52 4.80 -9.52
C THR A 97 -2.53 5.54 -8.61
N LEU A 98 -1.73 4.82 -7.84
CA LEU A 98 -0.73 5.42 -6.96
C LEU A 98 0.51 5.93 -7.71
N MET A 99 0.87 5.33 -8.85
CA MET A 99 1.89 5.90 -9.74
C MET A 99 1.42 7.19 -10.38
N TYR A 100 0.17 7.24 -10.87
CA TYR A 100 -0.42 8.49 -11.36
C TYR A 100 -0.43 9.56 -10.26
N THR A 101 -0.83 9.18 -9.04
CA THR A 101 -0.82 10.06 -7.87
C THR A 101 0.58 10.55 -7.53
N ALA A 102 1.60 9.68 -7.58
CA ALA A 102 2.98 10.05 -7.30
C ALA A 102 3.57 10.99 -8.36
N TRP A 103 3.20 10.79 -9.64
CA TRP A 103 3.68 11.62 -10.73
C TRP A 103 3.08 13.04 -10.67
N ASP A 104 1.76 13.13 -10.51
CA ASP A 104 1.01 14.40 -10.61
C ASP A 104 0.62 14.99 -9.26
N PHE A 105 1.27 14.55 -8.17
CA PHE A 105 0.85 14.90 -6.80
C PHE A 105 0.78 16.41 -6.57
N ALA A 106 1.75 17.17 -7.07
CA ALA A 106 1.82 18.61 -6.86
C ALA A 106 0.59 19.32 -7.47
N TRP A 107 0.17 18.90 -8.66
CA TRP A 107 -1.03 19.42 -9.31
C TRP A 107 -2.30 18.93 -8.60
N LEU A 108 -2.38 17.65 -8.25
CA LEU A 108 -3.53 17.12 -7.50
C LEU A 108 -3.71 17.82 -6.15
N LEU A 109 -2.60 18.21 -5.50
CA LEU A 109 -2.60 18.95 -4.25
C LEU A 109 -3.07 20.40 -4.44
N SER A 110 -2.65 21.09 -5.51
CA SER A 110 -3.15 22.44 -5.80
C SER A 110 -4.65 22.44 -6.08
N GLU A 111 -5.12 21.40 -6.78
CA GLU A 111 -6.52 21.28 -7.19
C GLU A 111 -7.42 20.69 -6.09
N GLN A 112 -6.85 20.23 -4.97
CA GLN A 112 -7.60 19.59 -3.88
C GLN A 112 -8.76 20.45 -3.38
N SER A 113 -8.60 21.78 -3.40
CA SER A 113 -9.64 22.73 -2.97
C SER A 113 -10.88 22.70 -3.88
N TYR A 114 -10.69 22.44 -5.17
CA TYR A 114 -11.77 22.33 -6.17
C TYR A 114 -12.41 20.93 -6.19
N ARG A 115 -11.86 19.97 -5.43
CA ARG A 115 -12.37 18.60 -5.29
C ARG A 115 -12.68 17.91 -6.63
N PRO A 116 -11.71 17.86 -7.56
CA PRO A 116 -11.90 17.21 -8.84
C PRO A 116 -12.25 15.73 -8.68
N TRP A 117 -13.00 15.19 -9.65
CA TRP A 117 -13.45 13.80 -9.65
C TRP A 117 -12.27 12.81 -9.62
N GLN A 118 -11.10 13.20 -10.17
CA GLN A 118 -9.87 12.41 -10.13
C GLN A 118 -9.45 12.08 -8.69
N ILE A 119 -9.51 13.05 -7.77
CA ILE A 119 -9.14 12.83 -6.36
C ILE A 119 -10.15 11.91 -5.67
N THR A 120 -11.44 12.01 -6.03
CA THR A 120 -12.45 11.06 -5.53
C THR A 120 -12.15 9.64 -5.97
N VAL A 121 -11.80 9.44 -7.25
CA VAL A 121 -11.46 8.12 -7.80
C VAL A 121 -10.20 7.57 -7.16
N ILE A 122 -9.13 8.37 -7.07
CA ILE A 122 -7.88 7.99 -6.39
C ILE A 122 -8.18 7.62 -4.93
N GLY A 123 -8.87 8.49 -4.20
CA GLY A 123 -9.19 8.27 -2.80
C GLY A 123 -10.02 7.01 -2.58
N ALA A 124 -11.01 6.75 -3.43
CA ALA A 124 -11.80 5.53 -3.38
C ALA A 124 -10.95 4.28 -3.63
N VAL A 125 -10.11 4.28 -4.67
CA VAL A 125 -9.21 3.16 -4.97
C VAL A 125 -8.22 2.92 -3.82
N VAL A 126 -7.61 3.97 -3.29
CA VAL A 126 -6.65 3.88 -2.17
C VAL A 126 -7.34 3.34 -0.93
N VAL A 127 -8.48 3.89 -0.53
CA VAL A 127 -9.23 3.43 0.66
C VAL A 127 -9.60 1.96 0.52
N LEU A 128 -10.18 1.55 -0.61
CA LEU A 128 -10.58 0.17 -0.84
C LEU A 128 -9.37 -0.78 -0.87
N ALA A 129 -8.32 -0.42 -1.60
CA ALA A 129 -7.13 -1.26 -1.73
C ALA A 129 -6.38 -1.40 -0.40
N VAL A 130 -6.30 -0.34 0.40
CA VAL A 130 -5.68 -0.38 1.75
C VAL A 130 -6.54 -1.16 2.72
N MET A 131 -7.85 -0.92 2.77
CA MET A 131 -8.77 -1.65 3.66
C MET A 131 -8.70 -3.15 3.41
N GLU A 132 -8.76 -3.56 2.14
CA GLU A 132 -8.66 -4.96 1.76
C GLU A 132 -7.24 -5.53 1.99
N GLY A 133 -6.19 -4.72 1.80
CA GLY A 133 -4.82 -5.07 2.16
C GLY A 133 -4.65 -5.33 3.66
N VAL A 134 -5.24 -4.48 4.50
CA VAL A 134 -5.29 -4.63 5.96
C VAL A 134 -6.02 -5.92 6.33
N ARG A 135 -7.18 -6.18 5.71
CA ARG A 135 -7.94 -7.43 5.94
C ARG A 135 -7.09 -8.67 5.65
N ARG A 136 -6.30 -8.65 4.57
CA ARG A 136 -5.43 -9.76 4.15
C ARG A 136 -4.22 -9.96 5.06
N ARG A 137 -3.65 -8.89 5.64
CA ARG A 137 -2.38 -8.94 6.39
C ARG A 137 -2.53 -8.90 7.90
N ALA A 138 -3.34 -7.97 8.40
CA ALA A 138 -3.56 -7.78 9.83
C ALA A 138 -4.79 -8.57 10.35
N GLY A 139 -5.63 -9.05 9.42
CA GLY A 139 -6.81 -9.86 9.74
C GLY A 139 -8.08 -9.04 9.98
N LEU A 140 -9.15 -9.75 10.34
CA LEU A 140 -10.49 -9.17 10.47
C LEU A 140 -10.64 -8.20 11.64
N MET A 141 -9.84 -8.33 12.69
CA MET A 141 -9.94 -7.47 13.87
C MET A 141 -9.61 -6.01 13.53
N LEU A 142 -8.44 -5.75 12.92
CA LEU A 142 -8.06 -4.40 12.53
C LEU A 142 -8.97 -3.85 11.42
N PHE A 143 -9.33 -4.68 10.45
CA PHE A 143 -10.29 -4.30 9.40
C PHE A 143 -11.63 -3.81 9.98
N SER A 144 -12.17 -4.53 10.98
CA SER A 144 -13.45 -4.19 11.60
C SER A 144 -13.37 -2.88 12.38
N ILE A 145 -12.26 -2.64 13.10
CA ILE A 145 -12.04 -1.40 13.86
C ILE A 145 -11.98 -0.21 12.90
N VAL A 146 -11.17 -0.29 11.84
CA VAL A 146 -11.07 0.80 10.86
C VAL A 146 -12.41 1.01 10.15
N GLY A 147 -13.08 -0.07 9.76
CA GLY A 147 -14.41 0.00 9.15
C GLY A 147 -15.44 0.69 10.05
N LEU A 148 -15.43 0.39 11.35
CA LEU A 148 -16.30 1.06 12.32
C LEU A 148 -16.04 2.57 12.38
N PHE A 149 -14.78 3.00 12.39
CA PHE A 149 -14.43 4.43 12.38
C PHE A 149 -14.81 5.13 11.08
N LEU A 150 -14.69 4.46 9.93
CA LEU A 150 -15.14 5.00 8.64
C LEU A 150 -16.66 5.17 8.60
N VAL A 151 -17.40 4.17 9.09
CA VAL A 151 -18.87 4.27 9.22
C VAL A 151 -19.23 5.38 10.20
N TYR A 152 -18.60 5.43 11.36
CA TYR A 152 -18.81 6.51 12.32
C TYR A 152 -18.57 7.89 11.71
N ALA A 153 -17.51 8.07 10.92
CA ALA A 153 -17.22 9.34 10.27
C ALA A 153 -18.34 9.82 9.32
N LEU A 154 -19.11 8.90 8.72
CA LEU A 154 -20.27 9.24 7.88
C LEU A 154 -21.53 9.61 8.67
N PHE A 155 -21.65 9.13 9.91
CA PHE A 155 -22.82 9.34 10.77
C PHE A 155 -22.53 10.22 11.98
N ALA A 156 -21.32 10.80 12.07
CA ALA A 156 -20.86 11.53 13.25
C ALA A 156 -21.72 12.76 13.55
N ASP A 157 -22.35 13.37 12.54
CA ASP A 157 -23.28 14.49 12.66
C ASP A 157 -24.60 14.11 13.36
N LYS A 158 -24.98 12.85 13.31
CA LYS A 158 -26.23 12.33 13.90
C LYS A 158 -26.05 11.80 15.31
N VAL A 159 -24.82 11.70 15.80
CA VAL A 159 -24.53 11.20 17.15
C VAL A 159 -24.72 12.33 18.17
N PRO A 160 -25.67 12.20 19.12
CA PRO A 160 -25.89 13.22 20.13
C PRO A 160 -24.79 13.21 21.21
N GLY A 161 -24.53 14.37 21.79
CA GLY A 161 -23.61 14.52 22.92
C GLY A 161 -22.18 14.88 22.50
N ARG A 162 -21.19 14.46 23.30
CA ARG A 162 -19.78 14.87 23.16
C ARG A 162 -19.05 14.25 21.97
N LEU A 163 -19.69 13.27 21.31
CA LEU A 163 -19.17 12.57 20.14
C LEU A 163 -19.75 13.14 18.83
N ILE A 164 -20.37 14.32 18.85
CA ILE A 164 -20.87 14.93 17.63
C ILE A 164 -19.71 15.37 16.72
N GLY A 165 -19.77 14.98 15.45
CA GLY A 165 -18.81 15.35 14.42
C GLY A 165 -19.40 16.25 13.34
N LYS A 166 -18.55 16.67 12.40
CA LYS A 166 -19.00 17.41 11.22
C LYS A 166 -19.63 16.45 10.21
N ALA A 167 -20.72 16.87 9.56
CA ALA A 167 -21.33 16.12 8.47
C ALA A 167 -20.34 15.97 7.31
N LEU A 168 -20.11 14.72 6.89
CA LEU A 168 -19.18 14.37 5.83
C LEU A 168 -19.88 13.50 4.80
N SER A 169 -19.88 13.93 3.53
CA SER A 169 -20.39 13.09 2.45
C SER A 169 -19.41 11.93 2.17
N PRO A 170 -19.87 10.79 1.63
CA PRO A 170 -19.00 9.68 1.26
C PRO A 170 -17.84 10.10 0.34
N GLU A 171 -18.10 10.98 -0.62
CA GLU A 171 -17.09 11.56 -1.51
C GLU A 171 -16.02 12.32 -0.73
N ARG A 172 -16.42 13.17 0.23
CA ARG A 172 -15.48 13.92 1.06
C ARG A 172 -14.68 13.00 1.97
N LEU A 173 -15.29 11.92 2.47
CA LEU A 173 -14.59 10.92 3.27
C LEU A 173 -13.48 10.25 2.48
N VAL A 174 -13.77 9.75 1.27
CA VAL A 174 -12.75 9.05 0.47
C VAL A 174 -11.65 9.99 -0.04
N GLN A 175 -12.00 11.23 -0.40
CA GLN A 175 -11.00 12.25 -0.74
C GLN A 175 -10.08 12.55 0.45
N TYR A 176 -10.65 12.70 1.65
CA TYR A 176 -9.87 12.99 2.85
C TYR A 176 -9.01 11.80 3.25
N VAL A 177 -9.61 10.63 3.48
CA VAL A 177 -8.88 9.45 3.97
C VAL A 177 -7.89 8.92 2.93
N GLY A 178 -8.23 8.95 1.64
CA GLY A 178 -7.47 8.28 0.58
C GLY A 178 -6.49 9.16 -0.19
N PHE A 179 -6.52 10.48 -0.03
CA PHE A 179 -5.61 11.38 -0.75
C PHE A 179 -5.00 12.47 0.13
N ASP A 180 -5.66 12.91 1.20
CA ASP A 180 -5.16 14.04 1.99
C ASP A 180 -3.77 13.76 2.59
N PRO A 181 -2.82 14.69 2.47
CA PRO A 181 -1.47 14.57 3.05
C PRO A 181 -1.47 14.33 4.56
N ASN A 182 -2.51 14.77 5.27
CA ASN A 182 -2.62 14.60 6.71
C ASN A 182 -3.27 13.27 7.11
N ALA A 183 -3.85 12.54 6.15
CA ALA A 183 -4.51 11.25 6.38
C ALA A 183 -3.63 10.08 5.95
N VAL A 184 -3.64 9.70 4.66
CA VAL A 184 -2.90 8.52 4.18
C VAL A 184 -1.41 8.80 3.99
N PHE A 185 -1.04 9.97 3.48
CA PHE A 185 0.36 10.34 3.23
C PHE A 185 0.99 11.09 4.42
N SER A 186 0.65 10.63 5.62
CA SER A 186 1.02 11.25 6.89
C SER A 186 2.26 10.61 7.52
N THR A 187 2.67 11.12 8.69
CA THR A 187 3.87 10.69 9.41
C THR A 187 4.01 9.17 9.60
N PRO A 188 2.97 8.37 9.92
CA PRO A 188 3.09 6.92 10.03
C PRO A 188 3.60 6.25 8.74
N LEU A 189 3.12 6.70 7.57
CA LEU A 189 3.59 6.17 6.29
C LEU A 189 5.02 6.62 6.00
N ALA A 190 5.36 7.88 6.31
CA ALA A 190 6.72 8.39 6.19
C ALA A 190 7.71 7.58 7.05
N VAL A 191 7.39 7.34 8.33
CA VAL A 191 8.22 6.54 9.24
C VAL A 191 8.37 5.10 8.71
N GLY A 192 7.28 4.49 8.24
CA GLY A 192 7.33 3.15 7.67
C GLY A 192 8.24 3.05 6.44
N THR A 193 8.18 4.05 5.56
CA THR A 193 8.83 4.02 4.24
C THR A 193 10.25 4.57 4.22
N ILE A 194 10.61 5.44 5.16
CA ILE A 194 11.92 6.09 5.22
C ILE A 194 12.80 5.41 6.28
N ILE A 195 12.22 5.12 7.45
CA ILE A 195 12.97 4.70 8.64
C ILE A 195 12.89 3.17 8.79
N VAL A 196 11.68 2.61 8.91
CA VAL A 196 11.49 1.18 9.20
C VAL A 196 12.04 0.31 8.06
N LEU A 197 11.81 0.68 6.80
CA LEU A 197 12.34 -0.06 5.66
C LEU A 197 13.88 -0.15 5.66
N LEU A 198 14.59 0.94 5.97
CA LEU A 198 16.05 0.91 6.06
C LEU A 198 16.52 0.02 7.23
N PHE A 199 15.89 0.12 8.39
CA PHE A 199 16.24 -0.72 9.54
C PHE A 199 16.04 -2.20 9.24
N VAL A 200 14.92 -2.56 8.59
CA VAL A 200 14.68 -3.96 8.19
C VAL A 200 15.71 -4.42 7.16
N PHE A 201 16.07 -3.56 6.20
CA PHE A 201 17.08 -3.89 5.20
C PHE A 201 18.46 -4.14 5.84
N PHE A 202 18.96 -3.21 6.65
CA PHE A 202 20.25 -3.37 7.32
C PHE A 202 20.25 -4.44 8.40
N GLY A 203 19.11 -4.73 9.03
CA GLY A 203 18.99 -5.79 10.03
C GLY A 203 18.94 -7.21 9.43
N GLN A 204 18.82 -7.35 8.11
CA GLN A 204 18.87 -8.64 7.40
C GLN A 204 20.22 -8.87 6.67
N LEU A 205 21.12 -7.89 6.69
CA LEU A 205 22.49 -7.95 6.18
C LEU A 205 23.45 -8.42 7.28
#